data_AF-A0A4R3B2B2-F1
#
_entry.id   AF-A0A4R3B2B2-F1
#
_cell.length_a   1.000
_cell.length_b   1.000
_cell.length_c   1.000
_cell.angle_alpha   90.00
_cell.angle_beta   90.00
_cell.angle_gamma   90.00
#
_symmetry.space_group_name_H-M   'P 1'
#
loop_
_entity.id
_entity.type
_entity.pdbx_description
1 polymer ?
#
loop_
_entity_poly.entity_id
_entity_poly.type
_entity_poly.pdbx_seq_one_letter_code
_entity_poly.pdbx_strand_id
1 'polypeptide(L)'
;MKENNTYHEGMEANNLPDSLRVNPFDVPKDYFKDLNESLIAQVKLESSPKEIRDVPVGYFEKLQQNILGKVAEEKLKDQIKTDGFSHPDDYFSSLQNNILLKVTEDNLKSKVTQDGFETPSLYFNEFNEQIAAKIITDNLKQVVITDGFEAPNKYFESLTAKITKSIHAGLPSDLPAEVPIHSIKRKIPWNKYAVAASLVAILGIGSYFGFQNSTQEQKNLTHVSDQEIINYLAQTGNSDDLLYVAKYIDDEDIVGTNGKIKDKDIEDYLKYTL
;
A
#
# COMPACT_ATOMS: atom_id res chain seq x y z
N MET A 1 -80.81 -39.03 84.62
CA MET A 1 -80.74 -38.58 83.21
C MET A 1 -79.55 -37.65 83.10
N LYS A 2 -78.50 -38.05 82.38
CA LYS A 2 -77.36 -37.17 82.06
C LYS A 2 -77.28 -37.12 80.54
N GLU A 3 -77.33 -35.91 80.02
CA GLU A 3 -77.30 -35.60 78.60
C GLU A 3 -75.86 -35.71 78.11
N ASN A 4 -75.63 -36.49 77.06
CA ASN A 4 -74.32 -36.63 76.44
C ASN A 4 -74.09 -35.46 75.49
N ASN A 5 -73.36 -34.46 75.98
CA ASN A 5 -72.86 -33.36 75.16
C ASN A 5 -71.98 -33.90 74.03
N THR A 6 -72.45 -33.71 72.80
CA THR A 6 -71.72 -33.97 71.56
C THR A 6 -70.96 -32.70 71.19
N TYR A 7 -69.85 -32.43 71.88
CA TYR A 7 -68.89 -31.43 71.43
C TYR A 7 -67.52 -32.10 71.38
N HIS A 8 -67.12 -32.42 70.15
CA HIS A 8 -65.82 -32.98 69.85
C HIS A 8 -64.72 -31.99 70.23
N GLU A 9 -63.97 -32.40 71.24
CA GLU A 9 -62.58 -32.08 71.50
C GLU A 9 -61.78 -32.19 70.19
N GLY A 10 -61.13 -31.10 69.76
CA GLY A 10 -60.42 -31.10 68.48
C GLY A 10 -60.03 -29.74 67.89
N MET A 11 -60.24 -28.63 68.60
CA MET A 11 -59.69 -27.32 68.23
C MET A 11 -58.27 -27.13 68.79
N GLU A 12 -57.44 -28.17 68.72
CA GLU A 12 -55.99 -28.00 68.84
C GLU A 12 -55.50 -27.38 67.53
N ALA A 13 -54.85 -26.22 67.66
CA ALA A 13 -54.23 -25.51 66.57
C ALA A 13 -53.19 -26.43 65.90
N ASN A 14 -53.58 -27.11 64.80
CA ASN A 14 -52.74 -27.65 63.70
C ASN A 14 -53.44 -28.71 62.83
N ASN A 15 -54.72 -29.03 63.02
CA ASN A 15 -55.39 -30.11 62.28
C ASN A 15 -56.14 -29.64 61.01
N LEU A 16 -55.45 -28.94 60.11
CA LEU A 16 -55.93 -28.84 58.74
C LEU A 16 -55.72 -30.22 58.08
N PRO A 17 -56.75 -30.85 57.47
CA PRO A 17 -56.56 -32.08 56.71
C PRO A 17 -55.50 -31.89 55.63
N ASP A 18 -54.69 -32.91 55.36
CA ASP A 18 -53.55 -32.83 54.42
C ASP A 18 -53.95 -32.32 53.04
N SER A 19 -55.19 -32.57 52.62
CA SER A 19 -55.79 -32.06 51.37
C SER A 19 -55.90 -30.52 51.31
N LEU A 20 -55.95 -29.84 52.46
CA LEU A 20 -55.93 -28.37 52.57
C LEU A 20 -54.51 -27.81 52.79
N ARG A 21 -53.51 -28.69 52.97
CA ARG A 21 -52.11 -28.32 53.18
C ARG A 21 -51.28 -28.39 51.90
N VAL A 22 -51.83 -28.97 50.83
CA VAL A 22 -51.22 -29.00 49.49
C VAL A 22 -51.97 -28.08 48.54
N ASN A 23 -51.24 -27.37 47.69
CA ASN A 23 -51.84 -26.52 46.66
C ASN A 23 -52.53 -27.42 45.62
N PRO A 24 -53.87 -27.35 45.44
CA PRO A 24 -54.59 -28.18 44.48
C PRO A 24 -54.48 -27.67 43.04
N PHE A 25 -53.82 -26.53 42.81
CA PHE A 25 -53.67 -25.92 41.49
C PHE A 25 -52.33 -26.28 40.88
N ASP A 26 -52.38 -26.96 39.73
CA ASP A 26 -51.21 -27.26 38.90
C ASP A 26 -51.11 -26.22 37.77
N VAL A 27 -49.92 -25.70 37.53
CA VAL A 27 -49.69 -24.70 36.46
C VAL A 27 -48.89 -25.30 35.32
N PRO A 28 -49.17 -24.90 34.06
CA PRO A 28 -48.36 -25.31 32.93
C PRO A 28 -46.89 -24.99 33.14
N LYS A 29 -46.02 -25.83 32.55
CA LYS A 29 -44.58 -25.58 32.51
C LYS A 29 -44.31 -24.18 31.96
N ASP A 30 -43.45 -23.42 32.63
CA ASP A 30 -43.05 -22.05 32.27
C ASP A 30 -44.15 -20.97 32.39
N TYR A 31 -45.34 -21.28 32.93
CA TYR A 31 -46.45 -20.32 33.09
C TYR A 31 -46.03 -18.99 33.73
N PHE A 32 -45.30 -19.04 34.85
CA PHE A 32 -44.87 -17.82 35.54
C PHE A 32 -43.76 -17.07 34.82
N LYS A 33 -42.96 -17.76 34.00
CA LYS A 33 -41.92 -17.14 33.17
C LYS A 33 -42.58 -16.38 32.03
N ASP A 34 -43.47 -17.03 31.30
CA ASP A 34 -44.20 -16.43 30.18
C ASP A 34 -45.11 -15.28 30.65
N LEU A 35 -45.76 -15.45 31.81
CA LEU A 35 -46.56 -14.40 32.43
C LEU A 35 -45.70 -13.21 32.84
N ASN A 36 -44.50 -13.43 33.40
CA ASN A 36 -43.59 -12.35 33.73
C ASN A 36 -43.09 -11.62 32.46
N GLU A 37 -42.72 -12.36 31.42
CA GLU A 37 -42.30 -11.77 30.13
C GLU A 37 -43.44 -10.95 29.50
N SER A 38 -44.67 -11.46 29.52
CA SER A 38 -45.86 -10.76 29.02
C SER A 38 -46.18 -9.52 29.85
N LEU A 39 -46.08 -9.59 31.18
CA LEU A 39 -46.29 -8.44 32.06
C LEU A 39 -45.23 -7.37 31.84
N ILE A 40 -43.95 -7.75 31.71
CA ILE A 40 -42.87 -6.80 31.40
C ILE A 40 -43.10 -6.14 30.05
N ALA A 41 -43.51 -6.90 29.03
CA ALA A 41 -43.83 -6.35 27.72
C ALA A 41 -45.01 -5.37 27.77
N GLN A 42 -46.07 -5.71 28.50
CA GLN A 42 -47.25 -4.87 28.65
C GLN A 42 -46.96 -3.58 29.43
N VAL A 43 -46.26 -3.69 30.56
CA VAL A 43 -45.82 -2.52 31.34
C VAL A 43 -44.93 -1.62 30.48
N LYS A 44 -44.04 -2.20 29.66
CA LYS A 44 -43.17 -1.43 28.76
C LYS A 44 -43.97 -0.71 27.67
N LEU A 45 -44.97 -1.36 27.09
CA LEU A 45 -45.91 -0.75 26.13
C LEU A 45 -46.72 0.39 26.75
N GLU A 46 -47.25 0.20 27.96
CA GLU A 46 -48.04 1.21 28.67
C GLU A 46 -47.19 2.37 29.21
N SER A 47 -45.93 2.10 29.60
CA SER A 47 -44.97 3.11 30.05
C SER A 47 -44.39 3.94 28.91
N SER A 48 -44.47 3.43 27.67
CA SER A 48 -44.07 4.22 26.51
C SER A 48 -45.10 5.35 26.34
N PRO A 49 -44.66 6.60 26.14
CA PRO A 49 -45.60 7.67 25.87
C PRO A 49 -46.49 7.22 24.71
N LYS A 50 -47.81 7.42 24.83
CA LYS A 50 -48.77 7.33 23.72
C LYS A 50 -48.47 8.46 22.73
N GLU A 51 -47.26 8.50 22.20
CA GLU A 51 -47.01 9.14 20.94
C GLU A 51 -47.92 8.41 19.96
N ILE A 52 -48.82 9.19 19.37
CA ILE A 52 -49.64 8.74 18.26
C ILE A 52 -48.62 8.29 17.22
N ARG A 53 -48.38 6.98 17.15
CA ARG A 53 -47.57 6.37 16.09
C ARG A 53 -48.45 6.43 14.85
N ASP A 54 -48.54 7.63 14.30
CA ASP A 54 -49.27 7.85 13.07
C ASP A 54 -48.63 6.99 12.01
N VAL A 55 -49.47 6.15 11.42
CA VAL A 55 -49.04 5.31 10.31
C VAL A 55 -48.61 6.27 9.21
N PRO A 56 -47.38 6.12 8.67
CA PRO A 56 -46.89 7.00 7.60
C PRO A 56 -47.91 7.08 6.47
N VAL A 57 -48.17 8.30 5.99
CA VAL A 57 -49.08 8.53 4.86
C VAL A 57 -48.66 7.63 3.68
N GLY A 58 -49.59 6.87 3.13
CA GLY A 58 -49.31 5.94 2.02
C GLY A 58 -48.85 4.53 2.45
N TYR A 59 -48.76 4.23 3.76
CA TYR A 59 -48.33 2.92 4.25
C TYR A 59 -49.26 1.80 3.80
N PHE A 60 -50.57 1.93 4.00
CA PHE A 60 -51.52 0.87 3.68
C PHE A 60 -51.69 0.70 2.18
N GLU A 61 -51.59 1.79 1.42
CA GLU A 61 -51.60 1.81 -0.04
C GLU A 61 -50.40 1.03 -0.61
N LYS A 62 -49.23 1.15 0.02
CA LYS A 62 -48.01 0.44 -0.37
C LYS A 62 -47.87 -0.93 0.31
N LEU A 63 -48.62 -1.21 1.38
CA LEU A 63 -48.47 -2.42 2.19
C LEU A 63 -48.67 -3.67 1.35
N GLN A 64 -49.73 -3.70 0.53
CA GLN A 64 -50.00 -4.83 -0.34
C GLN A 64 -48.84 -5.07 -1.32
N GLN A 65 -48.33 -4.01 -1.96
CA GLN A 65 -47.20 -4.11 -2.88
C GLN A 65 -45.91 -4.53 -2.17
N ASN A 66 -45.65 -4.00 -0.98
CA ASN A 66 -44.47 -4.32 -0.18
C ASN A 66 -44.50 -5.78 0.29
N ILE A 67 -45.65 -6.30 0.72
CA ILE A 67 -45.80 -7.71 1.10
C ILE A 67 -45.59 -8.59 -0.12
N LEU A 68 -46.20 -8.27 -1.27
CA LEU A 68 -46.00 -9.03 -2.50
C LEU A 68 -44.54 -9.01 -2.96
N GLY A 69 -43.88 -7.86 -2.86
CA GLY A 69 -42.46 -7.68 -3.16
C GLY A 69 -41.57 -8.47 -2.22
N LYS A 70 -41.86 -8.47 -0.91
CA LYS A 70 -41.16 -9.28 0.10
C LYS A 70 -41.26 -10.78 -0.18
N VAL A 71 -42.46 -11.27 -0.49
CA VAL A 71 -42.68 -12.68 -0.83
C VAL A 71 -41.96 -13.06 -2.13
N ALA A 72 -41.95 -12.15 -3.11
CA ALA A 72 -41.19 -12.36 -4.35
C ALA A 72 -39.68 -12.38 -4.10
N GLU A 73 -39.16 -11.48 -3.26
CA GLU A 73 -37.75 -11.44 -2.84
C GLU A 73 -37.34 -12.73 -2.12
N GLU A 74 -38.17 -13.22 -1.20
CA GLU A 74 -37.92 -14.46 -0.46
C GLU A 74 -37.88 -15.68 -1.40
N LYS A 75 -38.85 -15.77 -2.33
CA LYS A 75 -38.84 -16.81 -3.37
C LYS A 75 -37.62 -16.74 -4.30
N LEU A 76 -37.11 -15.53 -4.58
CA LEU A 76 -35.90 -15.35 -5.38
C LEU A 76 -34.65 -15.79 -4.61
N LYS A 77 -34.56 -15.51 -3.31
CA LYS A 77 -33.45 -15.97 -2.45
C LYS A 77 -33.39 -17.50 -2.33
N ASP A 78 -34.53 -18.17 -2.35
CA ASP A 78 -34.56 -19.64 -2.37
C ASP A 78 -34.05 -20.22 -3.71
N GLN A 79 -34.17 -19.47 -4.81
CA GLN A 79 -33.76 -19.90 -6.15
C GLN A 79 -32.33 -19.47 -6.52
N ILE A 80 -31.87 -18.33 -6.01
CA ILE A 80 -30.56 -17.75 -6.30
C ILE A 80 -29.73 -17.79 -5.01
N LYS A 81 -28.84 -18.79 -4.91
CA LYS A 81 -27.97 -19.00 -3.73
C LYS A 81 -26.89 -17.91 -3.53
N THR A 82 -26.67 -17.09 -4.55
CA THR A 82 -25.70 -16.02 -4.56
C THR A 82 -26.40 -14.71 -4.87
N ASP A 83 -25.85 -13.60 -4.41
CA ASP A 83 -26.49 -12.29 -4.43
C ASP A 83 -26.72 -11.75 -5.86
N GLY A 84 -26.32 -12.49 -6.88
CA GLY A 84 -26.44 -12.16 -8.30
C GLY A 84 -25.45 -11.09 -8.77
N PHE A 85 -24.71 -10.47 -7.85
CA PHE A 85 -23.67 -9.50 -8.16
C PHE A 85 -22.32 -10.19 -8.28
N SER A 86 -21.86 -10.42 -9.52
CA SER A 86 -20.48 -10.80 -9.81
C SER A 86 -19.78 -9.66 -10.53
N HIS A 87 -18.58 -9.33 -10.11
CA HIS A 87 -17.69 -8.49 -10.91
C HIS A 87 -17.08 -9.34 -12.04
N PRO A 88 -16.77 -8.72 -13.19
CA PRO A 88 -16.00 -9.38 -14.24
C PRO A 88 -14.69 -9.96 -13.71
N ASP A 89 -14.23 -11.03 -14.36
CA ASP A 89 -12.88 -11.55 -14.14
C ASP A 89 -11.87 -10.42 -14.33
N ASP A 90 -10.85 -10.38 -13.47
CA ASP A 90 -9.79 -9.35 -13.45
C ASP A 90 -10.24 -7.90 -13.19
N TYR A 91 -11.47 -7.66 -12.73
CA TYR A 91 -11.94 -6.30 -12.39
C TYR A 91 -11.00 -5.59 -11.40
N PHE A 92 -10.66 -6.25 -10.29
CA PHE A 92 -9.83 -5.64 -9.24
C PHE A 92 -8.37 -5.46 -9.66
N SER A 93 -7.82 -6.40 -10.42
CA SER A 93 -6.48 -6.26 -11.01
C SER A 93 -6.42 -5.10 -12.00
N SER A 94 -7.42 -4.98 -12.87
CA SER A 94 -7.55 -3.86 -13.81
C SER A 94 -7.76 -2.53 -13.09
N LEU A 95 -8.56 -2.51 -12.02
CA LEU A 95 -8.79 -1.31 -11.21
C LEU A 95 -7.50 -0.84 -10.54
N GLN A 96 -6.75 -1.76 -9.92
CA GLN A 96 -5.47 -1.44 -9.30
C GLN A 96 -4.49 -0.83 -10.30
N ASN A 97 -4.36 -1.44 -11.49
CA ASN A 97 -3.50 -0.94 -12.55
C ASN A 97 -3.93 0.45 -13.03
N ASN A 98 -5.24 0.66 -13.22
CA ASN A 98 -5.77 1.96 -13.64
C ASN A 98 -5.54 3.05 -12.59
N ILE A 99 -5.74 2.73 -11.30
CA ILE A 99 -5.46 3.68 -10.20
C ILE A 99 -3.97 4.05 -10.20
N LEU A 100 -3.08 3.05 -10.31
CA LEU A 100 -1.65 3.31 -10.37
C LEU A 100 -1.28 4.19 -11.56
N LEU A 101 -1.77 3.87 -12.75
CA LEU A 101 -1.56 4.66 -13.96
C LEU A 101 -2.04 6.10 -13.77
N LYS A 102 -3.25 6.29 -13.21
CA LYS A 102 -3.82 7.61 -12.97
C LYS A 102 -2.99 8.43 -11.98
N VAL A 103 -2.59 7.83 -10.87
CA VAL A 103 -1.73 8.49 -9.87
C VAL A 103 -0.37 8.86 -10.48
N THR A 104 0.22 7.98 -11.31
CA THR A 104 1.48 8.31 -11.98
C THR A 104 1.31 9.43 -13.00
N GLU A 105 0.21 9.42 -13.77
CA GLU A 105 -0.13 10.46 -14.75
C GLU A 105 -0.29 11.84 -14.07
N ASP A 106 -1.04 11.91 -12.98
CA ASP A 106 -1.27 13.15 -12.25
C ASP A 106 0.02 13.68 -11.58
N ASN A 107 0.87 12.77 -11.09
CA ASN A 107 2.21 13.11 -10.59
C ASN A 107 3.16 13.60 -11.70
N LEU A 108 3.03 13.07 -12.92
CA LEU A 108 3.79 13.52 -14.08
C LEU A 108 3.33 14.90 -14.53
N LYS A 109 2.02 15.13 -14.66
CA LYS A 109 1.44 16.42 -15.06
C LYS A 109 1.76 17.56 -14.09
N SER A 110 1.86 17.26 -12.79
CA SER A 110 2.27 18.26 -11.79
C SER A 110 3.76 18.60 -11.85
N LYS A 111 4.60 17.73 -12.42
CA LYS A 111 6.06 17.94 -12.54
C LYS A 111 6.49 18.41 -13.92
N VAL A 112 5.69 18.14 -14.95
CA VAL A 112 5.98 18.46 -16.34
C VAL A 112 5.08 19.61 -16.77
N THR A 113 5.63 20.83 -16.78
CA THR A 113 4.92 22.07 -17.15
C THR A 113 4.81 22.30 -18.66
N GLN A 114 5.51 21.50 -19.46
CA GLN A 114 5.57 21.59 -20.92
C GLN A 114 5.72 20.19 -21.48
N ASP A 115 4.96 19.84 -22.53
CA ASP A 115 5.10 18.55 -23.20
C ASP A 115 6.56 18.40 -23.64
N GLY A 116 7.33 17.55 -22.96
CA GLY A 116 8.79 17.45 -23.07
C GLY A 116 9.30 16.90 -24.41
N PHE A 117 8.48 16.95 -25.46
CA PHE A 117 8.80 16.53 -26.80
C PHE A 117 8.89 17.76 -27.70
N GLU A 118 10.09 18.33 -27.78
CA GLU A 118 10.41 19.27 -28.85
C GLU A 118 10.73 18.49 -30.11
N THR A 119 9.93 18.68 -31.16
CA THR A 119 10.29 18.16 -32.48
C THR A 119 11.45 18.98 -33.03
N PRO A 120 12.48 18.35 -33.64
CA PRO A 120 13.56 19.07 -34.31
C PRO A 120 13.02 20.09 -35.29
N SER A 121 13.75 21.21 -35.44
CA SER A 121 13.44 22.21 -36.46
C SER A 121 13.31 21.53 -37.82
N LEU A 122 12.26 21.87 -38.56
CA LEU A 122 11.91 21.31 -39.89
C LEU A 122 11.37 19.86 -39.93
N TYR A 123 11.20 19.16 -38.80
CA TYR A 123 10.65 17.79 -38.78
C TYR A 123 9.36 17.63 -39.61
N PHE A 124 8.39 18.53 -39.41
CA PHE A 124 7.13 18.50 -40.15
C PHE A 124 7.24 19.03 -41.58
N ASN A 125 8.21 19.92 -41.86
CA ASN A 125 8.40 20.49 -43.19
C ASN A 125 9.03 19.46 -44.13
N GLU A 126 9.99 18.68 -43.64
CA GLU A 126 10.70 17.66 -44.42
C GLU A 126 9.94 16.33 -44.48
N PHE A 127 8.94 16.11 -43.61
CA PHE A 127 8.23 14.83 -43.54
C PHE A 127 7.63 14.39 -44.88
N ASN A 128 7.00 15.32 -45.61
CA ASN A 128 6.42 15.02 -46.92
C ASN A 128 7.49 14.70 -47.97
N GLU A 129 8.61 15.44 -47.94
CA GLU A 129 9.74 15.21 -48.86
C GLU A 129 10.43 13.87 -48.56
N GLN A 130 10.60 13.52 -47.28
CA GLN A 130 11.16 12.24 -46.85
C GLN A 130 10.26 11.08 -47.24
N ILE A 131 8.94 11.20 -47.11
CA ILE A 131 7.99 10.20 -47.60
C ILE A 131 8.12 10.04 -49.11
N ALA A 132 8.13 11.14 -49.86
CA ALA A 132 8.27 11.10 -51.32
C ALA A 132 9.59 10.44 -51.74
N ALA A 133 10.71 10.82 -51.12
CA ALA A 133 12.01 10.21 -51.37
C ALA A 133 12.02 8.72 -51.02
N LYS A 134 11.39 8.32 -49.91
CA LYS A 134 11.27 6.91 -49.52
C LYS A 134 10.43 6.10 -50.50
N ILE A 135 9.31 6.65 -50.96
CA ILE A 135 8.49 6.01 -51.99
C ILE A 135 9.30 5.84 -53.29
N ILE A 136 10.04 6.87 -53.73
CA ILE A 136 10.86 6.79 -54.94
C ILE A 136 11.96 5.73 -54.78
N THR A 137 12.67 5.71 -53.65
CA THR A 137 13.72 4.70 -53.40
C THR A 137 13.16 3.28 -53.33
N ASP A 138 12.01 3.07 -52.68
CA ASP A 138 11.36 1.76 -52.60
C ASP A 138 10.88 1.30 -53.99
N ASN A 139 10.35 2.20 -54.83
CA ASN A 139 10.03 1.88 -56.24
C ASN A 139 11.28 1.57 -57.07
N LEU A 140 12.38 2.33 -56.89
CA LEU A 140 13.64 2.08 -57.59
C LEU A 140 14.23 0.71 -57.24
N LYS A 141 14.17 0.29 -55.96
CA LYS A 141 14.63 -1.03 -55.53
C LYS A 141 13.83 -2.18 -56.13
N GLN A 142 12.58 -1.96 -56.53
CA GLN A 142 11.78 -2.98 -57.22
C GLN A 142 12.22 -3.17 -58.68
N VAL A 143 12.76 -2.11 -59.30
CA VAL A 143 13.16 -2.11 -60.72
C VAL A 143 14.64 -2.44 -60.88
N VAL A 144 15.47 -2.01 -59.93
CA VAL A 144 16.93 -2.17 -59.95
C VAL A 144 17.30 -3.38 -59.07
N ILE A 145 17.64 -4.50 -59.70
CA ILE A 145 17.96 -5.79 -59.03
C ILE A 145 19.34 -5.75 -58.36
N THR A 146 20.23 -4.87 -58.82
CA THR A 146 21.62 -4.77 -58.36
C THR A 146 21.96 -3.32 -58.06
N ASP A 147 22.55 -3.01 -56.91
CA ASP A 147 22.86 -1.64 -56.45
C ASP A 147 23.81 -0.84 -57.38
N GLY A 148 24.30 -1.44 -58.48
CA GLY A 148 25.11 -0.77 -59.50
C GLY A 148 26.54 -0.44 -59.06
N PHE A 149 26.89 -0.73 -57.81
CA PHE A 149 28.25 -0.61 -57.28
C PHE A 149 29.05 -1.88 -57.57
N GLU A 150 29.35 -2.11 -58.84
CA GLU A 150 30.30 -3.16 -59.21
C GLU A 150 31.70 -2.55 -59.34
N ALA A 151 32.67 -3.16 -58.66
CA ALA A 151 34.06 -2.75 -58.81
C ALA A 151 34.47 -2.92 -60.29
N PRO A 152 35.19 -1.95 -60.89
CA PRO A 152 35.64 -2.09 -62.27
C PRO A 152 36.41 -3.40 -62.49
N ASN A 153 36.19 -4.04 -63.64
CA ASN A 153 36.93 -5.24 -64.02
C ASN A 153 38.44 -5.04 -63.79
N LYS A 154 39.05 -5.94 -63.02
CA LYS A 154 40.48 -5.92 -62.65
C LYS A 154 40.91 -4.83 -61.65
N TYR A 155 39.99 -4.15 -60.97
CA TYR A 155 40.33 -3.22 -59.88
C TYR A 155 41.24 -3.90 -58.84
N PHE A 156 40.83 -5.05 -58.31
CA PHE A 156 41.60 -5.80 -57.32
C PHE A 156 42.93 -6.34 -57.87
N GLU A 157 43.00 -6.76 -59.14
CA GLU A 157 44.25 -7.17 -59.77
C GLU A 157 45.24 -6.00 -59.87
N SER A 158 44.75 -4.83 -60.31
CA SER A 158 45.57 -3.61 -60.42
C SER A 158 46.04 -3.11 -59.06
N LEU A 159 45.20 -3.22 -58.02
CA LEU A 159 45.54 -2.88 -56.65
C LEU A 159 46.61 -3.82 -56.11
N THR A 160 46.45 -5.14 -56.29
CA THR A 160 47.44 -6.14 -55.88
C THR A 160 48.78 -5.95 -56.60
N ALA A 161 48.74 -5.67 -57.91
CA ALA A 161 49.94 -5.37 -58.70
C ALA A 161 50.64 -4.08 -58.20
N LYS A 162 49.87 -3.06 -57.82
CA LYS A 162 50.42 -1.82 -57.26
C LYS A 162 51.05 -2.03 -55.88
N ILE A 163 50.40 -2.82 -55.02
CA ILE A 163 50.90 -3.17 -53.69
C ILE A 163 52.18 -3.99 -53.79
N THR A 164 52.20 -5.07 -54.57
CA THR A 164 53.41 -5.91 -54.77
C THR A 164 54.57 -5.12 -55.36
N LYS A 165 54.31 -4.29 -56.37
CA LYS A 165 55.32 -3.37 -56.93
C LYS A 165 55.86 -2.40 -55.87
N SER A 166 55.01 -1.85 -55.00
CA SER A 166 55.46 -0.94 -53.93
C SER A 166 56.27 -1.65 -52.84
N ILE A 167 55.93 -2.90 -52.50
CA ILE A 167 56.72 -3.72 -51.57
C ILE A 167 58.08 -4.05 -52.16
N HIS A 168 58.15 -4.38 -53.46
CA HIS A 168 59.40 -4.75 -54.13
C HIS A 168 60.26 -3.54 -54.50
N ALA A 169 59.67 -2.34 -54.67
CA ALA A 169 60.41 -1.11 -54.96
C ALA A 169 61.14 -0.53 -53.72
N GLY A 170 60.80 -0.98 -52.50
CA GLY A 170 61.38 -0.50 -51.25
C GLY A 170 62.33 -1.47 -50.56
N LEU A 171 62.49 -2.70 -51.05
CA LEU A 171 63.40 -3.70 -50.48
C LEU A 171 64.35 -4.24 -51.56
N PRO A 172 65.69 -4.04 -51.44
CA PRO A 172 66.64 -4.75 -52.29
C PRO A 172 66.48 -6.25 -52.06
N SER A 173 66.38 -7.02 -53.16
CA SER A 173 66.03 -8.44 -53.20
C SER A 173 67.02 -9.42 -52.54
N ASP A 174 67.95 -8.95 -51.69
CA ASP A 174 69.02 -9.77 -51.11
C ASP A 174 69.28 -9.44 -49.62
N LEU A 175 68.31 -9.63 -48.73
CA LEU A 175 68.55 -9.63 -47.29
C LEU A 175 67.93 -10.87 -46.62
N PRO A 176 68.73 -11.71 -45.92
CA PRO A 176 68.26 -12.94 -45.30
C PRO A 176 67.32 -12.64 -44.11
N ALA A 177 66.30 -13.48 -44.01
CA ALA A 177 65.27 -13.42 -42.98
C ALA A 177 65.83 -13.73 -41.58
N GLU A 178 66.09 -12.71 -40.77
CA GLU A 178 65.96 -12.78 -39.31
C GLU A 178 66.10 -11.38 -38.70
N VAL A 179 65.01 -10.81 -38.18
CA VAL A 179 65.05 -9.62 -37.32
C VAL A 179 64.56 -10.04 -35.94
N PRO A 180 65.37 -9.95 -34.87
CA PRO A 180 64.96 -10.43 -33.55
C PRO A 180 63.96 -9.48 -32.89
N ILE A 181 62.79 -10.01 -32.53
CA ILE A 181 61.73 -9.30 -31.81
C ILE A 181 62.14 -9.18 -30.33
N HIS A 182 62.40 -7.96 -29.84
CA HIS A 182 62.61 -7.70 -28.41
C HIS A 182 61.29 -7.31 -27.74
N SER A 183 60.74 -8.19 -26.89
CA SER A 183 59.52 -7.91 -26.11
C SER A 183 59.85 -7.16 -24.81
N ILE A 184 59.26 -5.99 -24.61
CA ILE A 184 59.36 -5.22 -23.36
C ILE A 184 58.25 -5.70 -22.40
N LYS A 185 58.59 -6.62 -21.49
CA LYS A 185 57.67 -7.06 -20.42
C LYS A 185 57.86 -6.22 -19.16
N ARG A 186 57.21 -5.05 -19.08
CA ARG A 186 57.19 -4.24 -17.86
C ARG A 186 56.09 -4.74 -16.91
N LYS A 187 56.47 -5.45 -15.84
CA LYS A 187 55.55 -5.88 -14.78
C LYS A 187 55.17 -4.67 -13.92
N ILE A 188 53.94 -4.19 -14.04
CA ILE A 188 53.38 -3.13 -13.18
C ILE A 188 52.81 -3.82 -11.93
N PRO A 189 53.27 -3.48 -10.70
CA PRO A 189 52.79 -4.13 -9.49
C PRO A 189 51.42 -3.57 -9.06
N TRP A 190 50.33 -4.24 -9.47
CA TRP A 190 48.95 -3.86 -9.13
C TRP A 190 48.59 -4.04 -7.65
N ASN A 191 49.42 -4.75 -6.88
CA ASN A 191 49.19 -5.03 -5.47
C ASN A 191 49.12 -3.76 -4.60
N LYS A 192 49.61 -2.61 -5.09
CA LYS A 192 49.54 -1.32 -4.38
C LYS A 192 48.18 -0.64 -4.50
N TYR A 193 47.35 -1.04 -5.45
CA TYR A 193 46.04 -0.43 -5.73
C TYR A 193 44.86 -1.23 -5.15
N ALA A 194 45.10 -2.46 -4.67
CA ALA A 194 44.06 -3.32 -4.11
C ALA A 194 43.40 -2.71 -2.85
N VAL A 195 44.20 -2.12 -1.95
CA VAL A 195 43.72 -1.51 -0.70
C VAL A 195 42.85 -0.28 -0.97
N ALA A 196 43.22 0.54 -1.95
CA ALA A 196 42.43 1.70 -2.35
C ALA A 196 41.09 1.29 -2.97
N ALA A 197 41.10 0.27 -3.85
CA ALA A 197 39.89 -0.25 -4.46
C ALA A 197 38.92 -0.86 -3.42
N SER A 198 39.42 -1.56 -2.40
CA SER A 198 38.57 -2.10 -1.33
C SER A 198 37.92 -0.99 -0.50
N LEU A 199 38.64 0.10 -0.20
CA LEU A 199 38.06 1.22 0.54
C LEU A 199 36.97 1.93 -0.26
N VAL A 200 37.19 2.15 -1.55
CA VAL A 200 36.17 2.73 -2.44
C VAL A 200 34.96 1.81 -2.60
N ALA A 201 35.17 0.50 -2.71
CA ALA A 201 34.08 -0.47 -2.80
C ALA A 201 33.25 -0.54 -1.51
N ILE A 202 33.89 -0.54 -0.33
CA ILE A 202 33.20 -0.57 0.96
C ILE A 202 32.40 0.73 1.18
N LEU A 203 32.98 1.88 0.86
CA LEU A 203 32.28 3.17 0.94
C LEU A 203 31.13 3.27 -0.09
N GLY A 204 31.32 2.73 -1.30
CA GLY A 204 30.28 2.68 -2.34
C GLY A 204 29.10 1.78 -1.98
N ILE A 205 29.37 0.59 -1.43
CA ILE A 205 28.31 -0.35 -1.02
C ILE A 205 27.59 0.17 0.23
N GLY A 206 28.33 0.71 1.21
CA GLY A 206 27.74 1.30 2.42
C GLY A 206 26.86 2.51 2.14
N SER A 207 27.27 3.39 1.21
CA SER A 207 26.44 4.53 0.77
C SER A 207 25.21 4.07 -0.02
N TYR A 208 25.34 3.08 -0.92
CA TYR A 208 24.21 2.56 -1.71
C TYR A 208 23.13 1.89 -0.83
N PHE A 209 23.53 1.09 0.17
CA PHE A 209 22.59 0.43 1.09
C PHE A 209 21.96 1.43 2.09
N GLY A 210 22.72 2.44 2.52
CA GLY A 210 22.21 3.55 3.33
C GLY A 210 21.18 4.40 2.57
N PHE A 211 21.38 4.63 1.28
CA PHE A 211 20.46 5.41 0.44
C PHE A 211 19.17 4.65 0.08
N GLN A 212 19.23 3.32 -0.04
CA GLN A 212 18.03 2.48 -0.21
C GLN A 212 17.18 2.41 1.07
N ASN A 213 17.80 2.43 2.26
CA ASN A 213 17.05 2.48 3.52
C ASN A 213 16.56 3.89 3.88
N SER A 214 17.14 4.95 3.31
CA SER A 214 16.71 6.34 3.52
C SER A 214 15.73 6.87 2.47
N THR A 215 15.24 6.03 1.56
CA THR A 215 14.17 6.44 0.61
C THR A 215 12.77 6.36 1.20
N GLN A 216 12.65 6.15 2.51
CA GLN A 216 11.51 6.64 3.29
C GLN A 216 11.97 7.72 4.26
N GLU A 217 11.33 8.88 4.14
CA GLU A 217 11.28 9.97 5.12
C GLU A 217 12.43 10.99 5.13
N GLN A 218 12.45 11.85 4.10
CA GLN A 218 12.48 13.29 4.36
C GLN A 218 11.04 13.81 4.41
N LYS A 219 10.31 13.48 5.48
CA LYS A 219 9.12 14.25 5.87
C LYS A 219 9.59 15.45 6.67
N ASN A 220 9.13 16.63 6.27
CA ASN A 220 9.38 17.89 6.94
C ASN A 220 9.07 17.77 8.44
N LEU A 221 10.12 17.83 9.28
CA LEU A 221 10.06 17.79 10.75
C LEU A 221 9.31 18.98 11.37
N THR A 222 8.76 19.88 10.55
CA THR A 222 7.99 21.04 11.00
C THR A 222 6.53 20.72 11.28
N HIS A 223 6.03 19.55 10.87
CA HIS A 223 4.66 19.11 11.13
C HIS A 223 4.60 17.60 11.42
N VAL A 224 5.00 17.21 12.62
CA VAL A 224 4.64 15.89 13.18
C VAL A 224 3.42 16.11 14.05
N SER A 225 2.35 15.35 13.82
CA SER A 225 1.13 15.39 14.64
C SER A 225 1.40 14.80 16.02
N ASP A 226 0.84 15.37 17.09
CA ASP A 226 0.95 14.83 18.46
C ASP A 226 0.57 13.34 18.52
N GLN A 227 -0.37 12.90 17.69
CA GLN A 227 -0.80 11.50 17.61
C GLN A 227 0.25 10.59 16.95
N GLU A 228 1.03 11.09 15.99
CA GLU A 228 2.15 10.35 15.39
C GLU A 228 3.32 10.24 16.38
N ILE A 229 3.56 11.28 17.18
CA ILE A 229 4.57 11.27 18.25
C ILE A 229 4.17 10.22 19.30
N ILE A 230 2.90 10.20 19.71
CA ILE A 230 2.37 9.23 20.69
C ILE A 230 2.50 7.80 20.16
N ASN A 231 2.11 7.56 18.90
CA ASN A 231 2.19 6.22 18.31
C ASN A 231 3.64 5.75 18.14
N TYR A 232 4.55 6.64 17.74
CA TYR A 232 5.97 6.33 17.64
C TYR A 232 6.55 5.99 19.03
N LEU A 233 6.28 6.81 20.04
CA LEU A 233 6.74 6.56 21.41
C LEU A 233 6.14 5.28 22.01
N ALA A 234 4.89 4.94 21.68
CA ALA A 234 4.29 3.67 22.10
C ALA A 234 4.90 2.46 21.38
N GLN A 235 5.38 2.64 20.15
CA GLN A 235 5.96 1.58 19.33
C GLN A 235 7.47 1.39 19.58
N THR A 236 8.19 2.44 19.97
CA THR A 236 9.63 2.41 20.23
C THR A 236 10.00 2.50 21.72
N GLY A 237 9.04 2.79 22.59
CA GLY A 237 9.26 2.96 24.02
C GLY A 237 9.51 1.64 24.72
N ASN A 238 10.70 1.48 25.28
CA ASN A 238 11.00 0.40 26.22
C ASN A 238 10.25 0.69 27.53
N SER A 239 9.67 -0.33 28.17
CA SER A 239 8.84 -0.17 29.38
C SER A 239 9.55 0.55 30.54
N ASP A 240 10.88 0.48 30.58
CA ASP A 240 11.72 1.12 31.59
C ASP A 240 11.87 2.64 31.39
N ASP A 241 11.87 3.11 30.14
CA ASP A 241 11.97 4.54 29.82
C ASP A 241 10.67 5.28 30.18
N LEU A 242 9.52 4.62 30.01
CA LEU A 242 8.22 5.14 30.42
C LEU A 242 8.12 5.34 31.94
N LEU A 243 8.73 4.43 32.72
CA LEU A 243 8.79 4.52 34.17
C LEU A 243 9.72 5.66 34.63
N TYR A 244 10.80 5.92 33.90
CA TYR A 244 11.69 7.05 34.15
C TYR A 244 10.97 8.37 33.88
N VAL A 245 10.29 8.48 32.73
CA VAL A 245 9.53 9.69 32.35
C VAL A 245 8.37 9.95 33.32
N ALA A 246 7.62 8.91 33.73
CA ALA A 246 6.53 9.06 34.71
C ALA A 246 7.03 9.55 36.08
N LYS A 247 8.26 9.20 36.48
CA LYS A 247 8.87 9.67 37.74
C LYS A 247 9.19 11.17 37.73
N TYR A 248 9.40 11.77 36.56
CA TYR A 248 9.66 13.20 36.42
C TYR A 248 8.42 14.01 36.05
N ILE A 249 7.36 13.38 35.53
CA ILE A 249 6.10 14.07 35.17
C ILE A 249 5.32 14.57 36.40
N ASP A 250 5.47 13.93 37.57
CA ASP A 250 4.82 14.39 38.81
C ASP A 250 5.47 15.66 39.42
N ASP A 251 6.65 16.07 38.93
CA ASP A 251 7.24 17.37 39.26
C ASP A 251 6.76 18.40 38.24
N GLU A 252 5.94 19.35 38.71
CA GLU A 252 5.23 20.38 37.93
C GLU A 252 6.14 21.38 37.16
N ASP A 253 7.46 21.15 37.16
CA ASP A 253 8.48 22.01 36.55
C ASP A 253 9.40 21.22 35.59
N ILE A 254 8.83 20.59 34.55
CA ILE A 254 9.63 20.20 33.37
C ILE A 254 9.70 21.37 32.39
N VAL A 255 10.69 22.23 32.60
CA VAL A 255 11.17 23.17 31.59
C VAL A 255 11.74 22.35 30.42
N GLY A 256 10.97 22.25 29.34
CA GLY A 256 11.45 21.73 28.07
C GLY A 256 12.74 22.45 27.68
N THR A 257 13.70 21.70 27.12
CA THR A 257 15.05 22.12 26.72
C THR A 257 15.10 23.15 25.58
N ASN A 258 14.04 23.94 25.40
CA ASN A 258 13.96 25.13 24.57
C ASN A 258 13.90 26.44 25.38
N GLY A 259 14.22 26.39 26.67
CA GLY A 259 14.45 27.59 27.48
C GLY A 259 15.80 28.20 27.11
N LYS A 260 15.80 29.41 26.54
CA LYS A 260 17.01 30.19 26.25
C LYS A 260 17.97 30.16 27.44
N ILE A 261 19.08 29.44 27.30
CA ILE A 261 20.20 29.48 28.25
C ILE A 261 20.62 30.95 28.31
N LYS A 262 20.59 31.55 29.50
CA LYS A 262 20.95 32.97 29.66
C LYS A 262 22.44 33.10 29.42
N ASP A 263 22.86 34.11 28.68
CA ASP A 263 24.27 34.33 28.32
C ASP A 263 25.20 34.34 29.55
N LYS A 264 24.70 34.78 30.71
CA LYS A 264 25.43 34.76 31.99
C LYS A 264 25.82 33.36 32.46
N ASP A 265 24.98 32.36 32.20
CA ASP A 265 25.21 30.97 32.63
C ASP A 265 26.26 30.29 31.74
N ILE A 266 26.33 30.70 30.46
CA ILE A 266 27.37 30.28 29.51
C ILE A 266 28.72 30.92 29.88
N GLU A 267 28.71 32.19 30.26
CA GLU A 267 29.91 32.94 30.65
C GLU A 267 30.54 32.37 31.95
N ASP A 268 29.70 32.05 32.94
CA ASP A 268 30.16 31.41 34.18
C ASP A 268 30.74 30.01 33.94
N TYR A 269 30.14 29.23 33.03
CA TYR A 269 30.65 27.90 32.66
C TYR A 269 32.00 27.97 31.93
N LEU A 270 32.11 28.85 30.93
CA LEU A 270 33.36 29.02 30.17
C LEU A 270 34.51 29.47 31.07
N LYS A 271 34.24 30.34 32.05
CA LYS A 271 35.22 30.82 33.03
C LYS A 271 35.70 29.73 34.00
N TYR A 272 34.93 28.66 34.19
CA TYR A 272 35.30 27.56 35.06
C TYR A 272 36.05 26.44 34.31
N THR A 273 35.87 26.35 32.99
CA THR A 273 36.47 25.30 32.14
C THR A 273 37.76 25.71 31.42
N LEU A 274 38.11 26.99 31.41
CA LEU A 274 39.37 27.57 30.89
C LEU A 274 40.21 28.11 32.05
#